data_AF-A0A3S5JN81-F1
#
_entry.id   AF-A0A3S5JN81-F1
#
_cell.length_a   1.000
_cell.length_b   1.000
_cell.length_c   1.000
_cell.angle_alpha   90.00
_cell.angle_beta   90.00
_cell.angle_gamma   90.00
#
_symmetry.space_group_name_H-M   'P 1'
#
loop_
_entity.id
_entity.type
_entity.pdbx_description
1 polymer ?
#
loop_
_entity_poly.entity_id
_entity_poly.type
_entity_poly.pdbx_seq_one_letter_code
_entity_poly.pdbx_strand_id
1 'polypeptide(L)'
;RILKKEIINLVKYGILNFHPGILPLVRGLDSILWSIYRLHAIGVTAHLINEHIDSGLLVQKKTIQINKNDDLKSLYEKNYQLQLDLIPISLNLIFDNVDCYSFEQLQSNLNYNTYMPYNLQLELQNRIINYINKFS
;
A
#
# COMPACT_ATOMS: atom_id res chain seq x y z
N ARG A 1 -10.15 -10.35 0.37
CA ARG A 1 -10.26 -11.77 0.83
C ARG A 1 -8.85 -12.37 0.78
N ILE A 2 -8.43 -13.11 1.79
CA ILE A 2 -7.10 -13.75 1.81
C ILE A 2 -7.12 -14.93 0.83
N LEU A 3 -6.14 -14.98 -0.07
CA LEU A 3 -5.97 -16.11 -0.98
C LEU A 3 -5.25 -17.25 -0.25
N LYS A 4 -5.71 -18.48 -0.47
CA LYS A 4 -5.07 -19.64 0.12
C LYS A 4 -3.74 -19.93 -0.56
N LYS A 5 -2.80 -20.49 0.20
CA LYS A 5 -1.45 -20.83 -0.28
C LYS A 5 -1.46 -21.72 -1.52
N GLU A 6 -2.39 -22.65 -1.61
CA GLU A 6 -2.50 -23.55 -2.77
C GLU A 6 -2.80 -22.76 -4.05
N ILE A 7 -3.63 -21.72 -3.99
CA ILE A 7 -3.94 -20.86 -5.14
C ILE A 7 -2.72 -20.02 -5.53
N ILE A 8 -2.02 -19.46 -4.54
CA ILE A 8 -0.83 -18.62 -4.78
C ILE A 8 0.25 -19.45 -5.49
N ASN A 9 0.47 -20.69 -5.05
CA ASN A 9 1.48 -21.60 -5.59
C ASN A 9 1.17 -22.09 -7.02
N LEU A 10 -0.05 -21.89 -7.55
CA LEU A 10 -0.36 -22.21 -8.95
C LEU A 10 0.28 -21.22 -9.93
N VAL A 11 0.67 -20.03 -9.48
CA VAL A 11 1.22 -18.98 -10.33
C VAL A 11 2.73 -18.97 -10.20
N LYS A 12 3.45 -19.31 -11.28
CA LYS A 12 4.91 -19.44 -11.31
C LYS A 12 5.66 -18.26 -10.69
N TYR A 13 5.22 -17.04 -10.97
CA TYR A 13 5.85 -15.79 -10.50
C TYR A 13 5.20 -15.22 -9.22
N GLY A 14 4.20 -15.91 -8.66
CA GLY A 14 3.37 -15.41 -7.57
C GLY A 14 2.26 -14.46 -8.05
N ILE A 15 1.52 -13.91 -7.09
CA ILE A 15 0.42 -12.97 -7.34
C ILE A 15 0.85 -11.58 -6.88
N LEU A 16 0.92 -10.64 -7.82
CA LEU A 16 1.27 -9.25 -7.54
C LEU A 16 0.05 -8.49 -7.02
N ASN A 17 0.22 -7.83 -5.87
CA ASN A 17 -0.78 -6.95 -5.27
C ASN A 17 -0.23 -5.52 -5.16
N PHE A 18 -1.12 -4.55 -5.38
CA PHE A 18 -0.84 -3.13 -5.20
C PHE A 18 -1.61 -2.62 -4.00
N HIS A 19 -0.92 -2.51 -2.87
CA HIS A 19 -1.49 -2.04 -1.63
C HIS A 19 -1.48 -0.50 -1.60
N PRO A 20 -2.61 0.20 -1.33
CA PRO A 20 -2.69 1.66 -1.28
C PRO A 20 -2.10 2.26 0.02
N GLY A 21 -0.91 1.81 0.40
CA GLY A 21 -0.19 2.31 1.57
C GLY A 21 1.28 1.86 1.57
N ILE A 22 2.07 2.48 2.44
CA ILE A 22 3.47 2.09 2.66
C ILE A 22 3.52 0.93 3.65
N LEU A 23 3.91 -0.25 3.17
CA LEU A 23 4.12 -1.42 4.02
C LEU A 23 5.51 -1.37 4.69
N PRO A 24 5.64 -1.86 5.93
CA PRO A 24 4.59 -2.50 6.75
C PRO A 24 3.75 -1.53 7.63
N LEU A 25 3.87 -0.20 7.44
CA LEU A 25 3.32 0.81 8.36
C LEU A 25 1.78 0.85 8.41
N VAL A 26 1.12 0.60 7.28
CA VAL A 26 -0.34 0.68 7.13
C VAL A 26 -0.92 -0.56 6.47
N ARG A 27 -0.65 -1.73 7.06
CA ARG A 27 -1.25 -3.01 6.66
C ARG A 27 -2.77 -3.01 6.88
N GLY A 28 -3.49 -3.80 6.09
CA GLY A 28 -4.92 -4.03 6.23
C GLY A 28 -5.78 -3.03 5.47
N LEU A 29 -6.96 -2.75 6.02
CA LEU A 29 -7.97 -1.94 5.33
C LEU A 29 -7.79 -0.43 5.62
N ASP A 30 -8.44 0.41 4.81
CA ASP A 30 -8.49 1.87 4.94
C ASP A 30 -7.11 2.54 5.08
N SER A 31 -6.10 2.01 4.38
CA SER A 31 -4.69 2.41 4.48
C SER A 31 -4.45 3.91 4.33
N ILE A 32 -5.13 4.56 3.39
CA ILE A 32 -5.03 6.01 3.18
C ILE A 32 -5.55 6.77 4.41
N LEU A 33 -6.71 6.35 4.95
CA LEU A 33 -7.28 6.99 6.14
C LEU A 33 -6.36 6.82 7.34
N TRP A 34 -5.83 5.60 7.55
CA TRP A 34 -4.87 5.35 8.63
C TRP A 34 -3.57 6.12 8.47
N SER A 35 -3.09 6.31 7.23
CA SER A 35 -1.95 7.19 6.95
C SER A 35 -2.22 8.62 7.36
N ILE A 36 -3.39 9.17 7.03
CA ILE A 36 -3.79 10.52 7.45
C ILE A 36 -3.87 10.60 8.96
N TYR A 37 -4.58 9.65 9.58
CA TYR A 37 -4.81 9.63 11.03
C TYR A 37 -3.50 9.56 11.84
N ARG A 38 -2.53 8.74 11.39
CA ARG A 38 -1.23 8.53 12.05
C ARG A 38 -0.11 9.43 11.52
N LEU A 39 -0.40 10.34 10.58
CA LEU A 39 0.58 11.22 9.93
C LEU A 39 1.74 10.45 9.26
N HIS A 40 1.43 9.35 8.58
CA HIS A 40 2.35 8.60 7.72
C HIS A 40 2.21 9.02 6.25
N ALA A 41 3.29 8.93 5.47
CA ALA A 41 3.22 9.22 4.04
C ALA A 41 2.21 8.31 3.32
N ILE A 42 1.41 8.88 2.41
CA ILE A 42 0.57 8.10 1.48
C ILE A 42 1.43 7.63 0.32
N GLY A 43 1.24 6.39 -0.07
CA GLY A 43 1.94 5.77 -1.17
C GLY A 43 1.33 4.44 -1.55
N VAL A 44 2.01 3.75 -2.44
CA VAL A 44 1.64 2.43 -2.94
C VAL A 44 2.81 1.49 -2.71
N THR A 45 2.49 0.29 -2.23
CA THR A 45 3.44 -0.83 -2.18
C THR A 45 3.02 -1.91 -3.14
N ALA A 46 3.87 -2.23 -4.10
CA ALA A 46 3.73 -3.39 -4.96
C ALA A 46 4.49 -4.56 -4.32
N HIS A 47 3.81 -5.68 -4.10
CA HIS A 47 4.41 -6.85 -3.46
C HIS A 47 3.81 -8.16 -4.00
N LEU A 48 4.62 -9.21 -4.02
CA LEU A 48 4.13 -10.57 -4.26
C LEU A 48 3.54 -11.09 -2.96
N ILE A 49 2.26 -11.46 -2.98
CA ILE A 49 1.53 -11.86 -1.77
C ILE A 49 1.91 -13.28 -1.31
N ASN A 50 1.71 -13.53 -0.02
CA ASN A 50 1.69 -14.86 0.59
C ASN A 50 0.34 -15.08 1.31
N GLU A 51 0.25 -16.12 2.14
CA GLU A 51 -0.95 -16.43 2.93
C GLU A 51 -1.27 -15.41 4.05
N HIS A 52 -0.42 -14.40 4.25
CA HIS A 52 -0.59 -13.37 5.27
C HIS A 52 -1.04 -12.03 4.66
N ILE A 53 -1.79 -11.25 5.44
CA ILE A 53 -2.30 -9.93 5.02
C ILE A 53 -1.12 -8.96 4.79
N ASP A 54 -1.06 -8.37 3.60
CA ASP A 54 -0.11 -7.33 3.20
C ASP A 54 1.33 -7.60 3.65
N SER A 55 1.79 -8.81 3.33
CA SER A 55 3.13 -9.34 3.55
C SER A 55 3.58 -10.07 2.27
N GLY A 56 4.69 -10.81 2.32
CA GLY A 56 5.31 -11.44 1.17
C GLY A 56 6.54 -10.66 0.69
N LEU A 57 6.82 -10.67 -0.60
CA LEU A 57 8.05 -10.10 -1.15
C LEU A 57 7.80 -8.68 -1.67
N LEU A 58 8.53 -7.71 -1.14
CA LEU A 58 8.49 -6.32 -1.58
C LEU A 58 9.11 -6.19 -2.96
N VAL A 59 8.29 -5.85 -3.97
CA VAL A 59 8.78 -5.56 -5.32
C VAL A 59 9.25 -4.11 -5.41
N GLN A 60 8.39 -3.17 -5.00
CA GLN A 60 8.74 -1.75 -4.90
C GLN A 60 7.69 -0.98 -4.10
N LYS A 61 8.03 0.24 -3.67
CA LYS A 61 7.07 1.18 -3.07
C LYS A 61 7.41 2.61 -3.46
N LYS A 62 6.38 3.43 -3.65
CA LYS A 62 6.53 4.87 -3.92
C LYS A 62 5.48 5.67 -3.15
N THR A 63 5.81 6.91 -2.82
CA THR A 63 4.88 7.87 -2.20
C THR A 63 4.27 8.76 -3.27
N ILE A 64 3.06 9.27 -3.02
CA ILE A 64 2.47 10.33 -3.83
C ILE A 64 3.02 11.69 -3.40
N GLN A 65 3.04 12.66 -4.31
CA GLN A 65 3.28 14.06 -3.96
C GLN A 65 1.98 14.69 -3.44
N ILE A 66 2.07 15.32 -2.27
CA ILE A 66 0.98 16.04 -1.63
C ILE A 66 1.15 17.53 -1.90
N ASN A 67 0.06 18.21 -2.26
CA ASN A 67 0.01 19.63 -2.55
C ASN A 67 -0.90 20.34 -1.53
N LYS A 68 -0.69 21.64 -1.33
CA LYS A 68 -1.45 22.44 -0.36
C LYS A 68 -2.97 22.48 -0.60
N ASN A 69 -3.41 22.23 -1.83
CA ASN A 69 -4.80 22.25 -2.25
C ASN A 69 -5.40 20.84 -2.42
N ASP A 70 -4.67 19.78 -2.02
CA ASP A 70 -5.23 18.44 -2.04
C ASP A 70 -6.39 18.31 -1.05
N ASP A 71 -7.32 17.42 -1.37
CA ASP A 71 -8.36 16.97 -0.46
C ASP A 71 -8.36 15.44 -0.40
N LEU A 72 -9.28 14.85 0.37
CA LEU A 72 -9.31 13.40 0.50
C LEU A 72 -9.48 12.71 -0.86
N LYS A 73 -10.33 13.26 -1.74
CA LYS A 73 -10.61 12.70 -3.05
C LYS A 73 -9.37 12.75 -3.93
N SER A 74 -8.68 13.90 -4.02
CA SER A 74 -7.47 14.03 -4.84
C SER A 74 -6.34 13.12 -4.35
N LEU A 75 -6.23 12.89 -3.04
CA LEU A 75 -5.27 11.93 -2.48
C LEU A 75 -5.57 10.48 -2.90
N TYR A 76 -6.85 10.07 -2.91
CA TYR A 76 -7.26 8.76 -3.44
C TYR A 76 -6.99 8.64 -4.93
N GLU A 77 -7.32 9.67 -5.72
CA GLU A 77 -7.09 9.68 -7.18
C GLU A 77 -5.59 9.58 -7.51
N LYS A 78 -4.73 10.37 -6.84
CA LYS A 78 -3.28 10.29 -6.98
C LYS A 78 -2.73 8.92 -6.59
N ASN A 79 -3.23 8.34 -5.50
CA ASN A 79 -2.81 7.01 -5.07
C ASN A 79 -3.20 5.94 -6.10
N TYR A 80 -4.42 5.99 -6.61
CA TYR A 80 -4.89 5.07 -7.64
C TYR A 80 -4.08 5.22 -8.94
N GLN A 81 -3.82 6.45 -9.38
CA GLN A 81 -2.97 6.69 -10.56
C GLN A 81 -1.57 6.10 -10.36
N LEU A 82 -0.97 6.30 -9.18
CA LEU A 82 0.32 5.71 -8.86
C LEU A 82 0.28 4.17 -8.90
N GLN A 83 -0.81 3.52 -8.47
CA GLN A 83 -0.93 2.05 -8.60
C GLN A 83 -0.85 1.63 -10.07
N LEU A 84 -1.55 2.32 -10.98
CA LEU A 84 -1.52 2.04 -12.41
C LEU A 84 -0.12 2.26 -13.01
N ASP A 85 0.53 3.36 -12.64
CA ASP A 85 1.87 3.69 -13.13
C ASP A 85 2.93 2.67 -12.68
N LEU A 86 2.74 2.05 -11.51
CA LEU A 86 3.65 1.03 -10.99
C LEU A 86 3.46 -0.34 -11.65
N ILE A 87 2.36 -0.61 -12.35
CA ILE A 87 2.11 -1.92 -13.01
C ILE A 87 3.26 -2.32 -13.95
N PRO A 88 3.57 -1.55 -15.02
CA PRO A 88 4.61 -1.96 -15.96
C PRO A 88 5.99 -2.07 -15.31
N ILE A 89 6.29 -1.16 -14.37
CA ILE A 89 7.57 -1.14 -13.65
C ILE A 89 7.72 -2.41 -12.79
N SER A 90 6.68 -2.77 -12.04
CA SER A 90 6.68 -3.97 -11.20
C SER A 90 6.78 -5.25 -12.02
N LEU A 91 6.08 -5.32 -13.16
CA LEU A 91 6.16 -6.48 -14.05
C LEU A 91 7.56 -6.65 -14.64
N ASN A 92 8.19 -5.56 -15.09
CA ASN A 92 9.58 -5.61 -15.58
C ASN A 92 10.53 -6.08 -14.47
N LEU A 93 10.42 -5.54 -13.25
CA LEU A 93 11.24 -5.98 -12.12
C LEU A 93 11.06 -7.49 -11.82
N ILE A 94 9.86 -8.03 -11.95
CA ILE A 94 9.60 -9.46 -11.73
C ILE A 94 10.17 -10.31 -12.88
N PHE A 95 10.02 -9.87 -14.13
CA PHE A 95 10.45 -10.63 -15.31
C PHE A 95 11.93 -10.46 -15.66
N ASP A 96 12.62 -9.44 -15.17
CA ASP A 96 14.06 -9.26 -15.38
C ASP A 96 14.88 -9.98 -14.30
N ASN A 97 14.29 -10.22 -13.12
CA ASN A 97 14.94 -10.91 -11.99
C ASN A 97 14.56 -12.41 -11.90
N VAL A 98 14.27 -13.06 -13.03
CA VAL A 98 13.73 -14.44 -13.12
C VAL A 98 14.55 -15.46 -12.32
N ASP A 99 15.86 -15.25 -12.22
CA ASP A 99 16.77 -16.23 -11.64
C ASP A 99 17.17 -15.94 -10.18
N CYS A 100 16.86 -14.75 -9.65
CA CYS A 100 17.34 -14.29 -8.35
C CYS A 100 16.32 -13.34 -7.68
N TYR A 101 15.22 -13.86 -7.12
CA TYR A 101 14.32 -13.04 -6.29
C TYR A 101 15.04 -12.58 -5.01
N SER A 102 15.79 -11.48 -5.08
CA SER A 102 16.41 -10.80 -3.93
C SER A 102 15.49 -9.71 -3.35
N PHE A 103 14.18 -9.88 -3.51
CA PHE A 103 13.20 -8.98 -2.93
C PHE A 103 13.18 -9.11 -1.40
N GLU A 104 13.07 -7.98 -0.72
CA GLU A 104 12.96 -7.92 0.73
C GLU A 104 11.67 -8.62 1.20
N GLN A 105 11.78 -9.50 2.21
CA GLN A 105 10.61 -10.11 2.84
C GLN A 105 9.94 -9.11 3.79
N LEU A 106 8.69 -8.76 3.49
CA LEU A 106 7.85 -7.93 4.36
C LEU A 106 7.45 -8.72 5.62
N GLN A 107 7.57 -8.06 6.78
CA GLN A 107 7.22 -8.63 8.07
C GLN A 107 5.73 -9.02 8.15
N SER A 108 5.45 -10.25 8.57
CA SER A 108 4.08 -10.79 8.67
C SER A 108 3.48 -10.70 10.07
N ASN A 109 4.32 -10.62 11.11
CA ASN A 109 3.96 -10.72 12.53
C ASN A 109 3.55 -9.39 13.19
N LEU A 110 3.39 -8.32 12.42
CA LEU A 110 2.89 -7.05 12.92
C LEU A 110 1.35 -7.02 12.96
N ASN A 111 0.78 -6.07 13.71
CA ASN A 111 -0.65 -5.80 13.66
C ASN A 111 -1.04 -5.23 12.29
N TYR A 112 -2.29 -5.46 11.88
CA TYR A 112 -2.90 -4.87 10.68
C TYR A 112 -4.15 -4.09 11.06
N ASN A 113 -4.52 -3.12 10.23
CA ASN A 113 -5.69 -2.31 10.46
C ASN A 113 -6.95 -2.98 9.89
N THR A 114 -8.07 -2.80 10.59
CA THR A 114 -9.40 -3.07 10.05
C THR A 114 -9.97 -1.81 9.40
N TYR A 115 -11.22 -1.88 8.94
CA TYR A 115 -11.97 -0.67 8.59
C TYR A 115 -11.87 0.36 9.72
N MET A 116 -11.62 1.60 9.35
CA MET A 116 -11.54 2.71 10.28
C MET A 116 -12.93 2.90 10.91
N PRO A 117 -13.04 2.84 12.25
CA PRO A 117 -14.30 3.11 12.94
C PRO A 117 -14.86 4.48 12.58
N TYR A 118 -16.18 4.58 12.47
CA TYR A 118 -16.86 5.83 12.06
C TYR A 118 -16.48 7.04 12.91
N ASN A 119 -16.33 6.88 14.22
CA ASN A 119 -15.90 7.96 15.11
C ASN A 119 -14.51 8.51 14.77
N LEU A 120 -13.57 7.65 14.34
CA LEU A 120 -12.25 8.10 13.88
C LEU A 120 -12.30 8.75 12.49
N GLN A 121 -13.23 8.31 11.63
CA GLN A 121 -13.45 8.96 10.33
C GLN A 121 -13.94 10.41 10.50
N LEU A 122 -14.77 10.69 11.50
CA LEU A 122 -15.20 12.07 11.81
C LEU A 122 -14.03 12.97 12.19
N GLU A 123 -13.01 12.44 12.89
CA GLU A 123 -11.81 13.20 13.24
C GLU A 123 -10.95 13.57 12.01
N LEU A 124 -11.09 12.85 10.88
CA LEU A 124 -10.26 13.09 9.69
C LEU A 124 -10.47 14.48 9.10
N GLN A 125 -11.66 15.06 9.24
CA GLN A 125 -11.94 16.42 8.72
C GLN A 125 -10.97 17.45 9.32
N ASN A 126 -10.63 17.32 10.60
CA ASN A 126 -9.68 18.21 11.25
C ASN A 126 -8.23 17.79 11.01
N ARG A 127 -7.98 16.48 10.87
CA ARG A 127 -6.62 15.95 10.70
C ARG A 127 -6.08 16.16 9.29
N ILE A 128 -6.93 16.19 8.26
CA ILE A 128 -6.47 16.29 6.86
C ILE A 128 -5.73 17.61 6.60
N ILE A 129 -6.15 18.71 7.22
CA ILE A 129 -5.46 20.00 7.11
C ILE A 129 -4.04 19.90 7.68
N ASN A 130 -3.92 19.35 8.90
CA ASN A 130 -2.61 19.13 9.53
C ASN A 130 -1.75 18.16 8.73
N TYR A 131 -2.37 17.15 8.13
CA TYR A 131 -1.70 16.18 7.27
C TYR A 131 -1.12 16.85 6.02
N ILE A 132 -1.92 17.61 5.28
CA ILE A 132 -1.49 18.34 4.08
C ILE A 132 -0.33 19.27 4.45
N ASN A 133 -0.48 20.08 5.49
CA ASN A 133 0.57 21.01 5.93
C ASN A 133 1.90 20.33 6.28
N LYS A 134 1.87 19.07 6.75
CA LYS A 134 3.08 18.31 7.07
C LYS A 134 3.79 17.76 5.82
N PHE A 135 3.04 17.42 4.78
CA PHE A 135 3.56 16.66 3.63
C PHE A 135 3.59 17.46 2.31
N SER A 136 3.02 18.67 2.27
CA SER A 136 3.04 19.59 1.12
C SER A 136 4.22 20.56 1.11
#